data_AF-A0A3M1GM05-F1
#
_entry.id   AF-A0A3M1GM05-F1
#
_cell.length_a   1.000
_cell.length_b   1.000
_cell.length_c   1.000
_cell.angle_alpha   90.00
_cell.angle_beta   90.00
_cell.angle_gamma   90.00
#
_symmetry.space_group_name_H-M   'P 1'
#
loop_
_entity.id
_entity.type
_entity.pdbx_description
1 polymer ?
#
loop_
_entity_poly.entity_id
_entity_poly.type
_entity_poly.pdbx_seq_one_letter_code
_entity_poly.pdbx_strand_id
1 'polypeptide(L)'
;MPTDRNGFPLGNTRIGDGRLFIIAGPDLAEPPELCVRIAERLAACCRRLDLPLVYKGSFDKANRTSGTSYRGPGLEAGLEALRAVREQLGIPVVTDVHEPWQVERVAPHVDMLQIPAFLCRQTDLLTACARSGRAVHVKKGQFL
;
A
#
# COMPACT_ATOMS: atom_id res chain seq x y z
N MET A 1 8.74 -8.03 27.00
CA MET A 1 9.23 -8.89 25.89
C MET A 1 10.08 -8.01 24.99
N PRO A 2 11.39 -8.23 24.86
CA PRO A 2 12.13 -7.63 23.76
C PRO A 2 11.59 -8.31 22.50
N THR A 3 10.75 -7.61 21.73
CA THR A 3 10.35 -8.08 20.40
C THR A 3 11.63 -8.13 19.58
N ASP A 4 12.04 -9.34 19.20
CA ASP A 4 13.15 -9.57 18.29
C ASP A 4 12.94 -8.66 17.06
N ARG A 5 13.74 -7.57 16.96
CA ARG A 5 13.57 -6.53 15.92
C ARG A 5 14.20 -7.00 14.61
N ASN A 6 13.85 -8.20 14.20
CA ASN A 6 14.25 -8.73 12.92
C ASN A 6 13.33 -8.15 11.85
N GLY A 7 13.71 -6.99 11.33
CA GLY A 7 13.06 -6.40 10.17
C GLY A 7 13.03 -7.36 8.98
N PHE A 8 12.27 -7.02 7.95
CA PHE A 8 12.13 -7.81 6.74
C PHE A 8 12.33 -6.94 5.49
N PRO A 9 12.82 -7.51 4.38
CA PRO A 9 12.96 -6.78 3.13
C PRO A 9 11.59 -6.43 2.55
N LEU A 10 11.47 -5.22 2.02
CA LEU A 10 10.31 -4.73 1.27
C LEU A 10 10.80 -3.94 0.05
N GLY A 11 10.75 -4.54 -1.13
CA GLY A 11 11.35 -3.95 -2.33
C GLY A 11 12.84 -3.72 -2.13
N ASN A 12 13.29 -2.47 -2.29
CA ASN A 12 14.69 -2.05 -2.10
C ASN A 12 15.03 -1.57 -0.68
N THR A 13 14.12 -1.73 0.29
CA THR A 13 14.32 -1.28 1.67
C THR A 13 14.09 -2.39 2.68
N ARG A 14 14.41 -2.12 3.95
CA ARG A 14 14.13 -3.00 5.10
C ARG A 14 13.25 -2.26 6.08
N ILE A 15 12.20 -2.90 6.56
CA ILE A 15 11.26 -2.32 7.53
C ILE A 15 11.11 -3.23 8.76
N GLY A 16 10.74 -2.66 9.90
CA GLY A 16 10.53 -3.41 11.15
C GLY A 16 11.80 -3.66 11.98
N ASP A 17 12.93 -3.05 11.62
CA ASP A 17 14.20 -3.11 12.36
C ASP A 17 14.28 -2.08 13.52
N GLY A 18 13.20 -1.33 13.75
CA GLY A 18 13.11 -0.29 14.76
C GLY A 18 13.41 1.12 14.24
N ARG A 19 13.81 1.28 12.98
CA ARG A 19 13.87 2.59 12.32
C ARG A 19 12.45 3.08 11.99
N LEU A 20 12.23 4.38 12.12
CA LEU A 20 11.03 5.01 11.59
C LEU A 20 11.03 4.91 10.06
N PHE A 21 9.90 4.54 9.47
CA PHE A 21 9.67 4.56 8.03
C PHE A 21 8.33 5.24 7.72
N ILE A 22 8.18 5.69 6.48
CA ILE A 22 7.02 6.45 6.03
C ILE A 22 6.21 5.63 5.03
N ILE A 23 4.90 5.58 5.22
CA ILE A 23 3.94 5.17 4.19
C ILE A 23 3.19 6.43 3.76
N ALA A 24 3.40 6.90 2.54
CA ALA A 24 2.81 8.16 2.08
C ALA A 24 2.50 8.17 0.58
N GLY A 25 1.52 8.99 0.21
CA GLY A 25 1.10 9.21 -1.16
C GLY A 25 -0.31 9.82 -1.20
N PRO A 26 -0.88 9.99 -2.39
CA PRO A 26 -2.25 10.46 -2.55
C PRO A 26 -3.26 9.46 -1.97
N ASP A 27 -4.48 9.93 -1.74
CA ASP A 27 -5.53 9.04 -1.23
C ASP A 27 -5.90 7.97 -2.27
N LEU A 28 -6.08 8.39 -3.52
CA LEU A 28 -6.32 7.54 -4.69
C LEU A 28 -5.06 7.39 -5.54
N ALA A 29 -4.96 6.27 -6.27
CA ALA A 29 -3.97 6.08 -7.31
C ALA A 29 -4.33 6.95 -8.53
N GLU A 30 -3.88 8.20 -8.50
CA GLU A 30 -4.05 9.17 -9.58
C GLU A 30 -3.35 8.70 -10.88
N PRO A 31 -3.56 9.36 -12.04
CA PRO A 31 -2.87 9.01 -13.27
C PRO A 31 -1.35 8.85 -13.09
N PRO A 32 -0.70 7.91 -13.82
CA PRO A 32 0.68 7.51 -13.58
C PRO A 32 1.66 8.69 -13.46
N GLU A 33 1.55 9.70 -14.32
CA GLU A 33 2.44 10.85 -14.33
C GLU A 33 2.33 11.68 -13.05
N LEU A 34 1.12 11.82 -12.49
CA LEU A 34 0.92 12.54 -11.22
C LEU A 34 1.46 11.70 -10.05
N CYS A 35 1.20 10.40 -10.05
CA CYS A 35 1.73 9.50 -9.02
C CYS A 35 3.26 9.52 -8.96
N VAL A 36 3.93 9.45 -10.12
CA VAL A 36 5.41 9.52 -10.20
C VAL A 36 5.92 10.86 -9.65
N ARG A 37 5.34 12.00 -10.07
CA ARG A 37 5.77 13.33 -9.56
C ARG A 37 5.61 13.46 -8.04
N ILE A 38 4.51 12.95 -7.49
CA ILE A 38 4.28 12.95 -6.03
C ILE A 38 5.33 12.06 -5.35
N ALA A 39 5.56 10.85 -5.87
CA ALA A 39 6.53 9.91 -5.33
C ALA A 39 7.96 10.47 -5.35
N GLU A 40 8.39 11.14 -6.43
CA GLU A 40 9.68 11.83 -6.52
C GLU A 40 9.84 12.87 -5.42
N ARG A 41 8.81 13.69 -5.19
CA ARG A 41 8.85 14.72 -4.16
C ARG A 41 8.93 14.12 -2.77
N LEU A 42 8.13 13.09 -2.48
CA LEU A 42 8.17 12.37 -1.22
C LEU A 42 9.53 11.70 -1.00
N ALA A 43 10.09 11.08 -2.03
CA ALA A 43 11.41 10.43 -1.98
C ALA A 43 12.53 11.44 -1.72
N ALA A 44 12.49 12.62 -2.35
CA ALA A 44 13.45 13.69 -2.08
C ALA A 44 13.40 14.16 -0.62
N CYS A 45 12.18 14.32 -0.05
CA CYS A 45 12.01 14.66 1.35
C CYS A 45 12.52 13.56 2.30
N CYS A 46 12.13 12.30 2.06
CA CYS A 46 12.51 11.18 2.90
C CYS A 46 14.03 10.92 2.85
N ARG A 47 14.66 11.07 1.69
CA ARG A 47 16.13 10.95 1.52
C ARG A 47 16.88 12.00 2.34
N ARG A 48 16.40 13.24 2.38
CA ARG A 48 16.99 14.30 3.22
C ARG A 48 16.92 14.00 4.73
N LEU A 49 15.95 13.17 5.14
CA LEU A 49 15.70 12.81 6.53
C LEU A 49 16.22 11.42 6.89
N ASP A 50 16.86 10.70 5.95
CA ASP A 50 17.26 9.29 6.08
C ASP A 50 16.11 8.36 6.54
N LEU A 51 14.92 8.59 5.97
CA LEU A 51 13.72 7.79 6.23
C LEU A 51 13.41 6.88 5.04
N PRO A 52 13.17 5.57 5.25
CA PRO A 52 12.58 4.72 4.22
C PRO A 52 11.17 5.17 3.85
N LEU A 53 10.82 5.05 2.56
CA LEU A 53 9.52 5.42 2.02
C LEU A 53 8.86 4.21 1.35
N VAL A 54 7.58 4.00 1.64
CA VAL A 54 6.65 3.15 0.90
C VAL A 54 5.58 4.05 0.29
N TYR A 55 5.46 4.04 -1.03
CA TYR A 55 4.47 4.85 -1.72
C TYR A 55 3.08 4.22 -1.62
N LYS A 56 2.06 5.02 -1.32
CA LYS A 56 0.68 4.53 -1.13
C LYS A 56 -0.29 5.24 -2.07
N GLY A 57 -1.20 4.46 -2.67
CA GLY A 57 -2.38 4.97 -3.38
C GLY A 57 -3.47 3.89 -3.44
N SER A 58 -4.75 4.27 -3.31
CA SER A 58 -5.88 3.32 -3.42
C SER A 58 -6.42 3.28 -4.84
N PHE A 59 -6.63 2.10 -5.42
CA PHE A 59 -7.29 1.99 -6.72
C PHE A 59 -8.82 2.14 -6.65
N ASP A 60 -9.40 1.89 -5.47
CA ASP A 60 -10.85 1.95 -5.21
C ASP A 60 -11.14 2.50 -3.81
N LYS A 61 -12.30 3.15 -3.66
CA LYS A 61 -12.90 3.55 -2.39
C LYS A 61 -14.22 2.78 -2.22
N ALA A 62 -14.15 1.59 -1.63
CA ALA A 62 -15.31 0.72 -1.46
C ALA A 62 -16.29 1.14 -0.36
N ASN A 63 -16.06 2.26 0.31
CA ASN A 63 -16.77 2.69 1.52
C ASN A 63 -17.26 4.14 1.44
N ARG A 64 -17.62 4.61 0.25
CA ARG A 64 -18.22 5.94 0.06
C ARG A 64 -19.65 5.97 0.59
N THR A 65 -20.08 7.14 1.06
CA THR A 65 -21.44 7.36 1.59
C THR A 65 -22.53 7.19 0.53
N SER A 66 -22.24 7.49 -0.74
CA SER A 66 -23.17 7.34 -1.86
C SER A 66 -22.61 6.40 -2.93
N GLY A 67 -23.46 5.55 -3.50
CA GLY A 67 -23.12 4.66 -4.61
C GLY A 67 -22.77 5.38 -5.92
N THR A 68 -23.12 6.65 -6.08
CA THR A 68 -22.77 7.48 -7.26
C THR A 68 -21.48 8.26 -7.09
N SER A 69 -20.86 8.20 -5.91
CA SER A 69 -19.59 8.89 -5.66
C SER A 69 -18.47 8.31 -6.53
N TYR A 70 -17.59 9.16 -7.07
CA TYR A 70 -16.37 8.70 -7.71
C TYR A 70 -15.54 7.82 -6.76
N ARG A 71 -15.12 6.63 -7.20
CA ARG A 71 -14.42 5.67 -6.35
C ARG A 71 -12.94 5.52 -6.65
N GLY A 72 -12.43 6.17 -7.67
CA GLY A 72 -11.05 5.98 -8.13
C GLY A 72 -10.99 5.41 -9.54
N PRO A 73 -9.77 5.14 -10.02
CA PRO A 73 -9.51 4.65 -11.37
C PRO A 73 -9.96 3.20 -11.60
N GLY A 74 -10.23 2.44 -10.52
CA GLY A 74 -10.45 1.00 -10.59
C GLY A 74 -9.14 0.22 -10.66
N LEU A 75 -9.27 -1.11 -10.63
CA LEU A 75 -8.16 -2.03 -10.42
C LEU A 75 -7.04 -1.88 -11.45
N GLU A 76 -7.35 -2.00 -12.74
CA GLU A 76 -6.32 -2.03 -13.80
C GLU A 76 -5.53 -0.71 -13.88
N ALA A 77 -6.21 0.42 -14.01
CA ALA A 77 -5.57 1.73 -14.10
C ALA A 77 -4.87 2.14 -12.79
N GLY A 78 -5.41 1.75 -11.63
CA GLY A 78 -4.75 1.98 -10.35
C GLY A 78 -3.45 1.17 -10.20
N LEU A 79 -3.44 -0.09 -10.65
CA LEU A 79 -2.23 -0.91 -10.66
C LEU A 79 -1.19 -0.42 -11.67
N GLU A 80 -1.62 0.10 -12.81
CA GLU A 80 -0.72 0.76 -13.76
C GLU A 80 0.01 1.95 -13.13
N ALA A 81 -0.71 2.82 -12.41
CA ALA A 81 -0.13 3.97 -11.73
C ALA A 81 0.89 3.56 -10.64
N LEU A 82 0.57 2.54 -9.84
CA LEU A 82 1.49 2.02 -8.81
C LEU A 82 2.72 1.35 -9.43
N ARG A 83 2.54 0.60 -10.52
CA ARG A 83 3.63 -0.02 -11.27
C ARG A 83 4.58 1.03 -11.83
N ALA A 84 4.07 2.13 -12.37
CA ALA A 84 4.89 3.23 -12.87
C ALA A 84 5.81 3.81 -11.79
N VAL A 85 5.29 4.06 -10.58
CA VAL A 85 6.10 4.51 -9.44
C VAL A 85 7.18 3.51 -9.08
N ARG A 86 6.81 2.23 -8.98
CA ARG A 86 7.73 1.14 -8.61
C ARG A 86 8.84 0.96 -9.63
N GLU A 87 8.53 0.95 -10.92
CA GLU A 87 9.49 0.74 -12.01
C GLU A 87 10.41 1.94 -12.22
N GLN A 88 9.88 3.16 -12.20
CA GLN A 88 10.67 4.36 -12.51
C GLN A 88 11.55 4.80 -11.34
N LEU A 89 11.10 4.60 -10.09
CA LEU A 89 11.78 5.13 -8.91
C LEU A 89 12.36 4.04 -8.01
N GLY A 90 12.00 2.77 -8.23
CA GLY A 90 12.42 1.65 -7.39
C GLY A 90 11.83 1.69 -5.96
N ILE A 91 10.83 2.53 -5.70
CA ILE A 91 10.21 2.71 -4.39
C ILE A 91 9.17 1.61 -4.18
N PRO A 92 9.14 0.93 -3.01
CA PRO A 92 8.11 -0.07 -2.74
C PRO A 92 6.72 0.58 -2.66
N VAL A 93 5.70 -0.14 -3.14
CA VAL A 93 4.32 0.37 -3.20
C VAL A 93 3.36 -0.46 -2.37
N VAL A 94 2.33 0.21 -1.83
CA VAL A 94 1.23 -0.40 -1.08
C VAL A 94 -0.12 0.12 -1.55
N THR A 95 -1.11 -0.78 -1.62
CA THR A 95 -2.52 -0.43 -1.88
C THR A 95 -3.43 -1.28 -1.00
N ASP A 96 -4.66 -0.81 -0.77
CA ASP A 96 -5.68 -1.55 -0.04
C ASP A 96 -6.51 -2.46 -0.93
N VAL A 97 -6.81 -3.65 -0.41
CA VAL A 97 -7.74 -4.60 -1.00
C VAL A 97 -9.01 -4.68 -0.15
N HIS A 98 -10.15 -4.78 -0.81
CA HIS A 98 -11.48 -4.75 -0.20
C HIS A 98 -12.17 -6.12 -0.26
N GLU A 99 -11.75 -6.99 -1.19
CA GLU A 99 -12.34 -8.32 -1.39
C GLU A 99 -11.25 -9.38 -1.66
N PRO A 100 -11.44 -10.65 -1.24
CA PRO A 100 -10.40 -11.69 -1.36
C PRO A 100 -9.90 -11.93 -2.78
N TRP A 101 -10.77 -11.89 -3.79
CA TRP A 101 -10.40 -12.14 -5.19
C TRP A 101 -9.45 -11.05 -5.74
N GLN A 102 -9.46 -9.85 -5.16
CA GLN A 102 -8.58 -8.77 -5.57
C GLN A 102 -7.12 -9.10 -5.25
N VAL A 103 -6.86 -9.91 -4.21
CA VAL A 103 -5.51 -10.21 -3.73
C VAL A 103 -4.66 -10.86 -4.82
N GLU A 104 -5.21 -11.85 -5.54
CA GLU A 104 -4.49 -12.54 -6.63
C GLU A 104 -4.07 -11.58 -7.75
N ARG A 105 -4.92 -10.59 -8.05
CA ARG A 105 -4.68 -9.59 -9.09
C ARG A 105 -3.72 -8.49 -8.62
N VAL A 106 -3.80 -8.07 -7.36
CA VAL A 106 -3.02 -6.95 -6.83
C VAL A 106 -1.62 -7.38 -6.40
N ALA A 107 -1.49 -8.53 -5.75
CA ALA A 107 -0.24 -8.99 -5.14
C ALA A 107 0.96 -9.02 -6.11
N PRO A 108 0.85 -9.39 -7.40
CA PRO A 108 1.99 -9.36 -8.32
C PRO A 108 2.58 -7.96 -8.54
N HIS A 109 1.79 -6.90 -8.36
CA HIS A 109 2.16 -5.52 -8.72
C HIS A 109 2.57 -4.66 -7.53
N VAL A 110 2.39 -5.13 -6.30
CA VAL A 110 2.69 -4.38 -5.08
C VAL A 110 3.63 -5.15 -4.16
N ASP A 111 4.36 -4.42 -3.32
CA ASP A 111 5.28 -5.02 -2.36
C ASP A 111 4.56 -5.31 -1.02
N MET A 112 3.46 -4.60 -0.76
CA MET A 112 2.64 -4.73 0.44
C MET A 112 1.15 -4.59 0.11
N LEU A 113 0.31 -5.36 0.82
CA LEU A 113 -1.14 -5.25 0.81
C LEU A 113 -1.63 -4.56 2.08
N GLN A 114 -2.58 -3.65 1.97
CA GLN A 114 -3.22 -3.02 3.11
C GLN A 114 -4.62 -3.56 3.33
N ILE A 115 -4.96 -3.86 4.58
CA ILE A 115 -6.32 -4.27 4.97
C ILE A 115 -7.02 -3.05 5.59
N PRO A 116 -8.17 -2.62 5.04
CA PRO A 116 -8.95 -1.52 5.59
C PRO A 116 -9.41 -1.78 7.03
N ALA A 117 -9.54 -0.72 7.83
CA ALA A 117 -9.85 -0.83 9.26
C ALA A 117 -11.19 -1.55 9.53
N PHE A 118 -12.20 -1.30 8.71
CA PHE A 118 -13.50 -1.98 8.83
C PHE A 118 -13.47 -3.46 8.42
N LEU A 119 -12.42 -3.88 7.71
CA LEU A 119 -12.25 -5.25 7.24
C LEU A 119 -11.17 -6.02 8.03
N CYS A 120 -10.61 -5.43 9.09
CA CYS A 120 -9.46 -5.98 9.82
C CYS A 120 -9.72 -7.32 10.55
N ARG A 121 -10.96 -7.80 10.57
CA ARG A 121 -11.37 -9.10 11.14
C ARG A 121 -12.06 -10.03 10.14
N GLN A 122 -12.03 -9.71 8.83
CA GLN A 122 -12.59 -10.57 7.80
C GLN A 122 -11.61 -11.71 7.49
N THR A 123 -11.85 -12.89 8.08
CA THR A 123 -10.94 -14.04 8.05
C THR A 123 -10.55 -14.45 6.63
N ASP A 124 -11.48 -14.45 5.68
CA ASP A 124 -11.21 -14.87 4.31
C ASP A 124 -10.27 -13.88 3.59
N LEU A 125 -10.47 -12.57 3.80
CA LEU A 125 -9.59 -11.54 3.27
C LEU A 125 -8.19 -11.62 3.88
N LEU A 126 -8.11 -11.78 5.20
CA LEU A 126 -6.85 -11.96 5.93
C LEU A 126 -6.09 -13.20 5.42
N THR A 127 -6.80 -14.30 5.24
CA THR A 127 -6.24 -15.57 4.75
C THR A 127 -5.74 -15.42 3.31
N ALA A 128 -6.50 -14.76 2.43
CA ALA A 128 -6.07 -14.48 1.07
C ALA A 128 -4.79 -13.62 1.04
N CYS A 129 -4.76 -12.52 1.81
CA CYS A 129 -3.57 -11.67 1.94
C CYS A 129 -2.36 -12.45 2.46
N ALA A 130 -2.52 -13.29 3.49
CA ALA A 130 -1.44 -14.09 4.04
C ALA A 130 -0.88 -15.10 3.02
N ARG A 131 -1.76 -15.76 2.25
CA ARG A 131 -1.37 -16.73 1.22
C ARG A 131 -0.62 -16.09 0.04
N SER A 132 -0.79 -14.79 -0.18
CA SER A 132 -0.10 -14.07 -1.26
C SER A 132 1.42 -13.95 -1.08
N GLY A 133 1.92 -14.17 0.15
CA GLY A 133 3.33 -13.99 0.47
C GLY A 133 3.82 -12.53 0.50
N ARG A 134 2.92 -11.56 0.31
CA ARG A 134 3.23 -10.13 0.44
C ARG A 134 3.20 -9.68 1.90
N ALA A 135 3.92 -8.61 2.20
CA ALA A 135 3.78 -7.93 3.48
C ALA A 135 2.33 -7.42 3.65
N VAL A 136 1.82 -7.45 4.87
CA VAL A 136 0.43 -7.04 5.15
C VAL A 136 0.40 -5.90 6.18
N HIS A 137 -0.16 -4.77 5.78
CA HIS A 137 -0.42 -3.62 6.65
C HIS A 137 -1.88 -3.63 7.10
N VAL A 138 -2.12 -4.10 8.32
CA VAL A 138 -3.48 -4.17 8.90
C VAL A 138 -3.80 -2.83 9.57
N LYS A 139 -4.76 -2.08 9.03
CA LYS A 139 -5.27 -0.89 9.71
C LYS A 139 -6.03 -1.32 10.97
N LYS A 140 -5.64 -0.81 12.14
CA LYS A 140 -6.36 -1.07 13.39
C LYS A 140 -7.80 -0.57 13.27
N GLY A 141 -8.78 -1.44 13.54
CA GLY A 141 -10.18 -1.05 13.66
C GLY A 141 -10.35 0.06 14.70
N GLN A 142 -11.12 1.10 14.37
CA GLN A 142 -11.40 2.18 15.33
C GLN A 142 -12.23 1.70 16.53
N PHE A 143 -12.95 0.58 16.36
CA PHE A 143 -13.79 -0.06 17.36
C PHE A 143 -13.08 -1.16 18.17
N LEU A 144 -11.76 -1.33 17.98
CA LEU A 144 -10.91 -2.29 18.68
C LEU A 144 -9.98 -1.61 19.68
#